data_AF-A0A7S2H2F7-F1
#
_entry.id   AF-A0A7S2H2F7-F1
#
_cell.length_a   1.000
_cell.length_b   1.000
_cell.length_c   1.000
_cell.angle_alpha   90.00
_cell.angle_beta   90.00
_cell.angle_gamma   90.00
#
_symmetry.space_group_name_H-M   'P 1'
#
loop_
_entity.id
_entity.type
_entity.pdbx_description
1 polymer ?
#
loop_
_entity_poly.entity_id
_entity_poly.type
_entity_poly.pdbx_seq_one_letter_code
_entity_poly.pdbx_strand_id
1 'polypeptide(L)'
;PSALNFDSLANSQRMGSCVFPIAGCAELHADNYASDVNLPCSDCCLFRTPGCMSPAADNFDSAATFDDGTCVVSSPPPSPPPPSSPPSAPPPPSPPMPSP
;
A
#
# COMPACT_ATOMS: atom_id res chain seq x y z
N PRO A 1 -20.25 3.49 -34.19
CA PRO A 1 -19.09 4.39 -34.44
C PRO A 1 -18.21 4.52 -33.19
N SER A 2 -16.94 4.11 -33.29
CA SER A 2 -16.01 4.04 -32.15
C SER A 2 -14.85 5.04 -32.22
N ALA A 3 -14.77 5.86 -33.28
CA ALA A 3 -13.76 6.89 -33.45
C ALA A 3 -14.26 8.23 -32.86
N LEU A 4 -13.35 9.00 -32.27
CA LEU A 4 -13.61 10.32 -31.67
C LEU A 4 -13.99 11.38 -32.72
N ASN A 5 -13.48 11.24 -33.95
CA ASN A 5 -13.78 12.12 -35.07
C ASN A 5 -14.80 11.52 -36.04
N PHE A 6 -15.77 10.76 -35.53
CA PHE A 6 -16.83 10.19 -36.34
C PHE A 6 -17.69 11.30 -37.00
N ASP A 7 -17.83 11.22 -38.32
CA ASP A 7 -18.71 12.06 -39.12
C ASP A 7 -19.75 11.17 -39.80
N SER A 8 -21.04 11.44 -39.53
CA SER A 8 -22.16 10.67 -40.08
C SER A 8 -22.39 10.92 -41.57
N LEU A 9 -21.80 11.97 -42.13
CA LEU A 9 -21.89 12.32 -43.56
C LEU A 9 -20.68 11.79 -44.37
N ALA A 10 -19.67 11.23 -43.70
CA ALA A 10 -18.50 10.68 -44.38
C ALA A 10 -18.89 9.48 -45.27
N ASN A 11 -18.54 9.54 -46.55
CA ASN A 11 -18.84 8.49 -47.55
C ASN A 11 -17.64 7.58 -47.87
N SER A 12 -16.49 7.85 -47.25
CA SER A 12 -15.25 7.10 -47.47
C SER A 12 -14.38 7.13 -46.20
N GLN A 13 -13.69 6.02 -45.96
CA GLN A 13 -12.77 5.85 -44.83
C GLN A 13 -11.34 5.96 -45.35
N ARG A 14 -10.64 7.07 -45.05
CA ARG A 14 -9.22 7.19 -45.37
C ARG A 14 -8.41 6.44 -44.31
N MET A 15 -7.57 5.51 -44.75
CA MET A 15 -6.67 4.75 -43.86
C MET A 15 -5.87 5.72 -42.97
N GLY A 16 -5.98 5.57 -41.65
CA GLY A 16 -5.31 6.42 -40.67
C GLY A 16 -6.01 7.75 -40.36
N SER A 17 -7.17 8.06 -40.96
CA SER A 17 -7.95 9.27 -40.64
C SER A 17 -8.80 9.13 -39.38
N CYS A 18 -9.07 7.91 -38.93
CA CYS A 18 -9.85 7.69 -37.70
C CYS A 18 -8.96 7.90 -36.47
N VAL A 19 -9.43 8.76 -35.57
CA VAL A 19 -8.84 8.95 -34.25
C VAL A 19 -9.59 8.04 -33.28
N PHE A 20 -8.95 7.00 -32.78
CA PHE A 20 -9.54 6.10 -31.81
C PHE A 20 -9.28 6.58 -30.37
N PRO A 21 -10.23 6.36 -29.44
CA PRO A 21 -10.06 6.75 -28.06
C PRO A 21 -8.95 5.93 -27.40
N ILE A 22 -7.99 6.64 -26.82
CA ILE A 22 -6.99 6.15 -25.88
C ILE A 22 -7.42 6.72 -24.53
N ALA A 23 -8.17 5.92 -23.78
CA ALA A 23 -8.68 6.29 -22.47
C ALA A 23 -7.57 6.15 -21.42
N GLY A 24 -7.45 7.13 -20.53
CA GLY A 24 -6.45 7.10 -19.45
C GLY A 24 -6.33 8.41 -18.70
N CYS A 25 -5.32 8.49 -17.84
CA CYS A 25 -5.06 9.68 -17.05
C CYS A 25 -4.13 10.63 -17.79
N ALA A 26 -4.56 11.88 -17.98
CA ALA A 26 -3.76 12.94 -18.60
C ALA A 26 -3.10 13.89 -17.57
N GLU A 27 -3.27 13.63 -16.28
CA GLU A 27 -2.69 14.44 -15.19
C GLU A 27 -1.24 14.05 -14.91
N LEU A 28 -0.30 15.00 -15.05
CA LEU A 28 1.15 14.75 -14.92
C LEU A 28 1.59 14.23 -13.55
N HIS A 29 0.81 14.48 -12.50
CA HIS A 29 1.13 14.06 -11.13
C HIS A 29 0.48 12.73 -10.74
N ALA A 30 -0.23 12.07 -11.65
CA ALA A 30 -0.80 10.75 -11.40
C ALA A 30 0.24 9.66 -11.67
N ASP A 31 0.20 8.60 -10.87
CA ASP A 31 1.06 7.41 -11.02
C ASP A 31 0.85 6.71 -12.37
N ASN A 32 -0.35 6.83 -12.93
CA ASN A 32 -0.75 6.23 -14.20
C ASN A 32 -0.89 7.27 -15.33
N TYR A 33 -0.17 8.38 -15.25
CA TYR A 33 -0.09 9.37 -16.32
C TYR A 33 0.36 8.74 -17.64
N ALA A 34 -0.35 9.08 -18.72
CA ALA A 34 0.02 8.71 -20.09
C ALA A 34 -0.16 9.91 -21.03
N SER A 35 0.91 10.29 -21.73
CA SER A 35 0.95 11.50 -22.57
C SER A 35 0.20 11.39 -23.90
N ASP A 36 -0.11 10.16 -24.33
CA ASP A 36 -0.80 9.83 -25.58
C ASP A 36 -2.32 9.67 -25.43
N VAL A 37 -2.85 9.91 -24.22
CA VAL A 37 -4.29 9.92 -23.93
C VAL A 37 -4.98 11.01 -24.74
N ASN A 38 -6.04 10.64 -25.46
CA ASN A 38 -6.92 11.57 -26.18
C ASN A 38 -8.37 11.52 -25.69
N LEU A 39 -8.65 10.67 -24.69
CA LEU A 39 -9.91 10.61 -23.96
C LEU A 39 -9.61 10.57 -22.45
N PRO A 40 -9.31 11.74 -21.84
CA PRO A 40 -8.95 11.78 -20.43
C PRO A 40 -10.13 11.40 -19.53
N CYS A 41 -9.87 10.60 -18.51
CA CYS A 41 -10.82 10.33 -17.42
C CYS A 41 -10.34 10.99 -16.12
N SER A 42 -11.22 11.74 -15.46
CA SER A 42 -10.86 12.43 -14.20
C SER A 42 -10.79 11.47 -13.02
N ASP A 43 -11.60 10.41 -13.05
CA ASP A 43 -11.82 9.44 -11.98
C ASP A 43 -10.98 8.16 -12.12
N CYS A 44 -10.18 8.05 -13.18
CA CYS A 44 -9.25 6.94 -13.38
C CYS A 44 -7.80 7.27 -12.98
N CYS A 45 -7.50 8.53 -12.68
CA CYS A 45 -6.18 8.95 -12.26
C CYS A 45 -5.87 8.42 -10.85
N LEU A 46 -4.70 7.80 -10.71
CA LEU A 46 -4.21 7.26 -9.44
C LEU A 46 -3.23 8.26 -8.84
N PHE A 47 -3.58 8.82 -7.69
CA PHE A 47 -2.71 9.72 -6.94
C PHE A 47 -2.25 9.03 -5.65
N ARG A 48 -0.94 9.00 -5.44
CA ARG A 48 -0.36 8.59 -4.15
C ARG A 48 -0.12 9.80 -3.27
N THR A 49 -0.59 9.70 -2.04
CA THR A 49 -0.23 10.60 -0.94
C THR A 49 0.83 9.87 -0.12
N PRO A 50 2.12 10.26 -0.23
CA PRO A 50 3.17 9.68 0.60
C PRO A 50 2.99 10.12 2.06
N GLY A 51 3.15 9.19 2.98
CA GLY A 51 3.17 9.46 4.43
C GLY A 51 3.19 8.17 5.23
N CYS A 52 3.33 8.26 6.55
CA CYS A 52 3.39 7.07 7.38
C CYS A 52 2.02 6.39 7.50
N MET A 53 1.90 5.15 7.00
CA MET A 53 0.66 4.37 7.09
C MET A 53 0.55 3.50 8.34
N SER A 54 1.56 3.49 9.22
CA SER A 54 1.57 2.67 10.44
C SER A 54 0.78 3.33 11.57
N PRO A 55 -0.33 2.75 12.05
CA PRO A 55 -1.14 3.35 13.13
C PRO A 55 -0.42 3.40 14.49
N ALA A 56 0.68 2.66 14.63
CA ALA A 56 1.51 2.65 15.83
C ALA A 56 2.63 3.71 15.81
N ALA A 57 2.79 4.44 14.71
CA ALA A 57 3.77 5.50 14.57
C ALA A 57 3.22 6.83 15.09
N ASP A 58 4.10 7.64 15.68
CA ASP A 58 3.76 8.95 16.22
C ASP A 58 3.39 9.96 15.12
N ASN A 59 3.91 9.74 13.91
CA ASN A 59 3.65 10.54 12.72
C ASN A 59 2.70 9.84 11.73
N PHE A 60 1.81 8.96 12.21
CA PHE A 60 0.79 8.33 11.38
C PHE A 60 -0.03 9.38 10.60
N ASP A 61 -0.12 9.20 9.29
CA ASP A 61 -0.92 10.03 8.38
C ASP A 61 -2.09 9.21 7.82
N SER A 62 -3.31 9.54 8.26
CA SER A 62 -4.53 8.87 7.79
C SER A 62 -4.89 9.17 6.34
N ALA A 63 -4.29 10.22 5.74
CA ALA A 63 -4.48 10.56 4.34
C ALA A 63 -3.44 9.89 3.43
N ALA A 64 -2.41 9.26 4.00
CA ALA A 64 -1.40 8.55 3.23
C ALA A 64 -2.02 7.33 2.52
N THR A 65 -1.75 7.22 1.22
CA THR A 65 -2.16 6.06 0.40
C THR A 65 -0.96 5.17 0.04
N PHE A 66 0.25 5.60 0.42
CA PHE A 66 1.47 4.82 0.29
C PHE A 66 2.47 5.17 1.39
N ASP A 67 3.09 4.14 1.99
CA ASP A 67 4.09 4.30 3.03
C ASP A 67 5.40 4.84 2.45
N ASP A 68 5.83 6.00 2.93
CA ASP A 68 7.06 6.67 2.52
C ASP A 68 8.28 6.25 3.36
N GLY A 69 8.09 5.36 4.33
CA GLY A 69 9.15 4.86 5.21
C GLY A 69 9.61 5.88 6.26
N THR A 70 8.87 6.98 6.43
CA THR A 70 9.19 8.01 7.44
C THR A 70 8.58 7.72 8.81
N CYS A 71 7.92 6.58 9.00
CA CYS A 71 7.30 6.21 10.26
C CYS A 71 8.29 6.22 11.44
N VAL A 72 7.97 6.98 12.47
CA VAL A 72 8.71 7.07 13.73
C VAL A 72 7.87 6.47 14.84
N VAL A 73 8.45 5.51 15.57
CA VAL A 73 7.85 4.93 16.77
C VAL A 73 8.76 5.26 17.94
N SER A 74 8.31 6.14 18.83
CA SER A 74 9.11 6.65 19.96
C SER A 74 9.41 5.59 21.02
N SER A 75 8.66 4.48 21.03
CA SER A 75 8.89 3.36 21.93
C SER A 75 8.87 2.05 21.13
N PRO A 76 9.98 1.29 21.06
CA PRO A 76 9.85 -0.10 20.62
C PRO A 76 8.79 -0.79 21.50
N PRO A 77 7.98 -1.71 20.94
CA PRO A 77 7.01 -2.44 21.72
C PRO A 77 7.71 -3.01 22.97
N PRO A 78 7.07 -2.97 24.16
CA PRO A 78 7.69 -3.46 25.38
C PRO A 78 8.20 -4.87 25.12
N SER A 79 9.48 -5.11 25.46
CA SER A 79 10.07 -6.44 25.34
C SER A 79 9.11 -7.46 25.95
N PRO A 80 8.82 -8.59 25.27
CA PRO A 80 7.99 -9.62 25.86
C PRO A 80 8.51 -9.93 27.27
N PRO A 81 7.62 -10.11 28.27
CA PRO A 81 8.07 -10.43 29.61
C PRO A 81 8.99 -11.65 29.51
N PRO A 82 10.12 -11.66 30.24
CA PRO A 82 10.99 -12.83 30.26
C PRO A 82 10.11 -14.05 30.59
N PRO A 83 10.33 -15.20 29.92
CA PRO A 83 9.58 -16.41 30.23
C PRO A 83 9.64 -16.60 31.75
N SER A 84 8.47 -16.84 32.36
CA SER A 84 8.38 -17.10 33.79
C SER A 84 9.42 -18.15 34.12
N SER A 85 10.36 -17.80 35.00
CA SER A 85 11.39 -18.72 35.47
C SER A 85 10.72 -20.04 35.85
N PRO A 86 11.20 -21.20 35.34
CA PRO A 86 10.60 -22.46 35.68
C PRO A 86 10.51 -22.57 37.21
N PRO A 87 9.42 -23.13 37.76
CA PRO A 87 9.30 -23.31 39.20
C PRO A 87 10.58 -24.00 39.71
N SER A 88 11.17 -23.44 40.76
CA SER A 88 12.34 -24.01 41.43
C SER A 88 12.10 -25.50 41.61
N ALA A 89 13.04 -26.33 41.13
CA ALA A 89 12.97 -27.77 41.28
C ALA A 89 12.66 -28.10 42.75
N PRO A 90 11.74 -29.05 43.02
CA PRO A 90 11.47 -29.46 44.38
C PRO A 90 12.78 -29.87 45.07
N PRO A 91 12.96 -29.54 46.36
CA PRO A 91 14.16 -29.91 47.08
C PRO A 91 14.39 -31.42 46.95
N PRO A 92 15.64 -31.88 46.79
CA PRO A 92 15.93 -33.30 46.69
C PRO A 92 15.37 -34.02 47.93
N PRO A 93 14.86 -35.26 47.78
CA PRO A 93 14.37 -36.02 48.90
C PRO A 93 15.46 -36.15 49.96
N SER A 94 15.09 -35.94 51.22
CA SER A 94 16.00 -36.09 52.35
C SER A 94 16.66 -37.47 52.31
N PRO A 95 17.98 -37.58 52.54
CA PRO A 95 18.64 -38.87 52.57
C PRO A 95 18.01 -39.75 53.66
N PRO A 96 17.88 -41.08 53.43
CA PRO A 96 17.32 -41.97 54.42
C PRO A 96 18.20 -41.95 55.68
N MET A 97 17.55 -41.82 56.84
CA MET A 97 18.21 -41.96 58.13
C MET A 97 18.90 -43.32 58.21
N PRO A 98 20.19 -43.40 58.61
CA PRO A 98 20.85 -44.67 58.88
C PRO A 98 20.16 -45.38 60.05
N SER A 99 19.79 -46.64 59.85
CA SER A 99 19.26 -47.50 60.90
C SER A 99 20.35 -47.83 61.94
N PRO A 100 20.09 -47.65 63.25
CA PRO A 100 20.85 -48.33 64.30
C PRO A 100 20.31 -49.75 64.55
#